data_AF-A0A6V7LIU2-F1
#
_entry.id   AF-A0A6V7LIU2-F1
#
_cell.length_a   1.000
_cell.length_b   1.000
_cell.length_c   1.000
_cell.angle_alpha   90.00
_cell.angle_beta   90.00
_cell.angle_gamma   90.00
#
_symmetry.space_group_name_H-M   'P 1'
#
loop_
_entity.id
_entity.type
_entity.pdbx_description
1 polymer ?
#
loop_
_entity_poly.entity_id
_entity_poly.type
_entity_poly.pdbx_seq_one_letter_code
_entity_poly.pdbx_strand_id
1 'polypeptide(L)'
;IVGYRGSAVVVVSCVTKDEPYRPHPHNLVGKEGCKRGVCTVEVTSDNMTVTFANLGIQCVKKNDIEDALKEREEIRVDPFRTGFEHKRQPTSIDLNAVRLCFQVFLKPQERGRNMVPLRPIVSDPIYDK
;
A
#
# COMPACT_ATOMS: atom_id res chain seq x y z
N ILE A 1 9.10 -12.97 2.57
CA ILE A 1 10.25 -12.14 2.99
C ILE A 1 11.49 -13.03 2.95
N VAL A 2 12.48 -12.68 2.13
CA VAL A 2 13.67 -13.51 1.89
C VAL A 2 14.87 -12.92 2.64
N GLY A 3 15.74 -13.76 3.20
CA GLY A 3 16.96 -13.32 3.89
C GLY A 3 16.77 -12.78 5.31
N TYR A 4 15.56 -12.89 5.87
CA TYR A 4 15.26 -12.51 7.25
C TYR A 4 14.26 -13.48 7.88
N ARG A 5 14.45 -13.81 9.16
CA ARG A 5 13.51 -14.59 9.96
C ARG A 5 13.22 -13.89 11.29
N GLY A 6 11.97 -13.47 11.47
CA GLY A 6 11.53 -12.70 12.63
C GLY A 6 10.20 -12.01 12.36
N SER A 7 9.67 -11.31 13.36
CA SER A 7 8.39 -10.61 13.20
C SER A 7 8.52 -9.45 12.23
N ALA A 8 7.51 -9.24 11.39
CA ALA A 8 7.44 -8.14 10.44
C ALA A 8 6.01 -7.64 10.28
N VAL A 9 5.84 -6.45 9.71
CA VAL A 9 4.56 -5.92 9.28
C VAL A 9 4.62 -5.68 7.79
N VAL A 10 3.62 -6.15 7.06
CA VAL A 10 3.44 -5.88 5.63
C VAL A 10 2.26 -4.94 5.47
N VAL A 11 2.51 -3.80 4.85
CA VAL A 11 1.52 -2.79 4.48
C VAL A 11 1.34 -2.84 2.97
N VAL A 12 0.10 -2.99 2.52
CA VAL A 12 -0.27 -3.05 1.11
C VAL A 12 -1.23 -1.93 0.76
N SER A 13 -0.91 -1.18 -0.28
CA SER A 13 -1.72 -0.06 -0.78
C SER A 13 -1.72 -0.01 -2.30
N CYS A 14 -2.69 0.67 -2.89
CA CYS A 14 -2.71 0.91 -4.33
C CYS A 14 -1.77 2.07 -4.70
N VAL A 15 -0.98 1.88 -5.76
CA VAL A 15 -0.16 2.92 -6.40
C VAL A 15 -0.48 3.01 -7.89
N THR A 16 -0.11 4.12 -8.54
CA THR A 16 -0.26 4.30 -9.99
C THR A 16 0.44 3.20 -10.77
N LYS A 17 -0.08 2.88 -11.96
CA LYS A 17 0.48 1.85 -12.84
C LYS A 17 1.94 2.12 -13.24
N ASP A 18 2.27 3.38 -13.48
CA ASP A 18 3.57 3.80 -14.03
C ASP A 18 4.42 4.55 -12.99
N GLU A 19 5.73 4.54 -13.20
CA GLU A 19 6.69 5.30 -12.38
C GLU A 19 6.40 6.81 -12.49
N PRO A 20 6.52 7.60 -11.39
CA PRO A 20 7.20 7.27 -10.14
C PRO A 20 6.35 6.53 -9.07
N TYR A 21 5.27 5.81 -9.43
CA TYR A 21 4.42 5.04 -8.50
C TYR A 21 3.88 5.90 -7.35
N ARG A 22 2.91 6.75 -7.68
CA ARG A 22 2.27 7.65 -6.72
C ARG A 22 1.15 6.93 -5.96
N PRO A 23 0.81 7.33 -4.73
CA PRO A 23 -0.39 6.84 -4.04
C PRO A 23 -1.62 6.96 -4.93
N HIS A 24 -2.36 5.86 -5.08
CA HIS A 24 -3.56 5.81 -5.90
C HIS A 24 -4.81 6.11 -5.05
N PRO A 25 -5.83 6.79 -5.60
CA PRO A 25 -7.06 7.11 -4.86
C PRO A 25 -7.89 5.86 -4.52
N HIS A 26 -7.84 4.78 -5.31
CA HIS A 26 -8.60 3.56 -5.00
C HIS A 26 -8.23 2.93 -3.65
N ASN A 27 -9.24 2.35 -3.01
CA ASN A 27 -9.11 1.72 -1.70
C ASN A 27 -8.82 0.24 -1.86
N LEU A 28 -7.82 -0.28 -1.12
CA LEU A 28 -7.74 -1.71 -0.88
C LEU A 28 -8.73 -2.09 0.23
N VAL A 29 -9.60 -3.06 -0.04
CA VAL A 29 -10.62 -3.56 0.87
C VAL A 29 -10.50 -5.08 1.02
N GLY A 30 -10.98 -5.61 2.14
CA GLY A 30 -10.88 -7.04 2.43
C GLY A 30 -11.39 -7.35 3.82
N LYS A 31 -11.56 -8.64 4.14
CA LYS A 31 -12.11 -9.09 5.43
C LYS A 31 -11.19 -8.76 6.61
N GLU A 32 -9.87 -8.84 6.40
CA GLU A 32 -8.88 -8.68 7.47
C GLU A 32 -7.81 -7.66 7.09
N GLY A 33 -7.33 -6.92 8.09
CA GLY A 33 -6.22 -5.97 7.96
C GLY A 33 -6.49 -4.71 7.12
N CYS A 34 -7.62 -4.63 6.40
CA CYS A 34 -7.95 -3.52 5.51
C CYS A 34 -8.66 -2.39 6.26
N LYS A 35 -8.02 -1.22 6.37
CA LYS A 35 -8.58 -0.01 6.97
C LYS A 35 -8.08 1.21 6.18
N ARG A 36 -8.95 2.20 5.96
CA ARG A 36 -8.58 3.47 5.29
C ARG A 36 -7.88 3.28 3.93
N GLY A 37 -8.33 2.28 3.16
CA GLY A 37 -7.81 1.95 1.82
C GLY A 37 -6.47 1.20 1.80
N VAL A 38 -5.99 0.72 2.95
CA VAL A 38 -4.69 0.04 3.10
C VAL A 38 -4.87 -1.26 3.88
N CYS A 39 -4.20 -2.32 3.44
CA CYS A 39 -4.18 -3.61 4.14
C CYS A 39 -2.89 -3.76 4.94
N THR A 40 -2.99 -4.00 6.25
CA THR A 40 -1.85 -4.28 7.12
C THR A 40 -1.94 -5.68 7.70
N VAL A 41 -0.87 -6.47 7.56
CA VAL A 41 -0.79 -7.83 8.08
C VAL A 41 0.52 -8.01 8.86
N GLU A 42 0.44 -8.68 10.00
CA GLU A 42 1.63 -9.08 10.75
C GLU A 42 2.11 -10.46 10.30
N VAL A 43 3.43 -10.60 10.15
CA VAL A 43 4.12 -11.85 9.82
C VAL A 43 4.93 -12.28 11.04
N THR A 44 4.81 -13.55 11.43
CA THR A 44 5.55 -14.13 12.56
C THR A 44 6.84 -14.81 12.09
N SER A 45 7.73 -15.10 13.02
CA SER A 45 9.02 -15.78 12.77
C SER A 45 8.91 -17.17 12.16
N ASP A 46 7.73 -17.78 12.25
CA ASP A 46 7.52 -19.20 11.96
C ASP A 46 7.27 -19.41 10.47
N ASN A 47 6.63 -18.43 9.83
CA ASN A 47 6.37 -18.41 8.40
C ASN A 47 6.59 -17.00 7.83
N MET A 48 7.68 -16.82 7.10
CA MET A 48 8.03 -15.53 6.46
C MET A 48 7.26 -15.29 5.15
N THR A 49 6.17 -16.03 4.91
CA THR A 49 5.27 -15.89 3.77
C THR A 49 3.93 -15.32 4.24
N VAL A 50 3.40 -14.37 3.48
CA VAL A 50 2.07 -13.80 3.71
C VAL A 50 1.22 -14.04 2.48
N THR A 51 -0.03 -14.47 2.70
CA THR A 51 -1.03 -14.65 1.65
C THR A 51 -2.17 -13.69 1.90
N PHE A 52 -2.47 -12.84 0.93
CA PHE A 52 -3.60 -11.94 0.99
C PHE A 52 -4.80 -12.56 0.27
N ALA A 53 -5.63 -13.28 1.03
CA ALA A 53 -6.87 -13.83 0.50
C ALA A 53 -8.00 -12.79 0.56
N ASN A 54 -8.90 -12.79 -0.43
CA ASN A 54 -10.10 -11.94 -0.46
C ASN A 54 -9.81 -10.42 -0.43
N LEU A 55 -8.73 -9.98 -1.10
CA LEU A 55 -8.53 -8.56 -1.37
C LEU A 55 -9.42 -8.12 -2.54
N GLY A 56 -10.10 -7.00 -2.36
CA GLY A 56 -10.80 -6.27 -3.41
C GLY A 56 -10.24 -4.87 -3.55
N ILE A 57 -10.41 -4.29 -4.74
CA ILE A 57 -10.12 -2.88 -4.98
C ILE A 57 -11.47 -2.17 -5.10
N GLN A 58 -11.71 -1.22 -4.20
CA GLN A 58 -12.88 -0.36 -4.28
C GLN A 58 -12.49 0.93 -5.00
N CYS A 59 -13.05 1.10 -6.20
CA CYS A 59 -12.82 2.27 -7.03
C CYS A 59 -13.39 3.54 -6.38
N VAL A 60 -12.59 4.61 -6.42
CA VAL A 60 -12.98 5.97 -6.01
C VAL A 60 -13.46 6.75 -7.22
N LYS A 61 -14.54 7.51 -7.06
CA LYS A 61 -15.10 8.34 -8.12
C LYS A 61 -14.23 9.57 -8.35
N LYS A 62 -14.29 10.15 -9.56
CA LYS A 62 -13.48 11.33 -9.94
C LYS A 62 -13.59 12.51 -8.95
N ASN A 63 -14.79 12.78 -8.45
CA ASN A 63 -15.02 13.89 -7.51
C ASN A 63 -14.44 13.64 -6.11
N ASP A 64 -14.17 12.38 -5.76
CA ASP A 64 -13.72 11.96 -4.44
C ASP A 64 -12.21 11.69 -4.40
N ILE A 65 -11.50 11.87 -5.53
CA ILE A 65 -10.05 11.60 -5.65
C ILE A 65 -9.24 12.44 -4.66
N GLU A 66 -9.54 13.73 -4.57
CA GLU A 66 -8.76 14.63 -3.72
C GLU A 66 -8.86 14.23 -2.25
N ASP A 67 -10.07 13.90 -1.79
CA ASP A 67 -10.31 13.50 -0.40
C ASP A 67 -9.73 12.11 -0.10
N ALA A 68 -9.81 11.17 -1.04
CA ALA A 68 -9.14 9.88 -0.91
C ALA A 68 -7.62 10.00 -0.81
N LEU A 69 -7.01 10.93 -1.56
CA LEU A 69 -5.58 11.18 -1.49
C LEU A 69 -5.18 11.95 -0.22
N LYS A 70 -6.00 12.87 0.28
CA LYS A 70 -5.83 13.48 1.62
C LYS A 70 -5.85 12.41 2.70
N GLU A 71 -6.76 11.44 2.60
CA GLU A 71 -6.83 10.33 3.57
C GLU A 71 -5.51 9.53 3.58
N ARG A 72 -4.93 9.26 2.40
CA ARG A 72 -3.63 8.58 2.27
C ARG A 72 -2.48 9.41 2.84
N GLU A 73 -2.51 10.73 2.66
CA GLU A 73 -1.54 11.66 3.22
C GLU A 73 -1.59 11.68 4.75
N GLU A 74 -2.78 11.70 5.34
CA GLU A 74 -2.99 11.68 6.79
C GLU A 74 -2.43 10.42 7.46
N ILE A 75 -2.62 9.25 6.83
CA ILE A 75 -2.03 7.98 7.31
C ILE A 75 -0.57 7.80 6.90
N ARG A 76 0.02 8.80 6.22
CA ARG A 76 1.42 8.81 5.76
C ARG A 76 1.79 7.62 4.86
N VAL A 77 0.86 7.20 4.01
CA VAL A 77 1.07 6.12 3.06
C VAL A 77 1.53 6.70 1.72
N ASP A 78 2.85 6.83 1.60
CA ASP A 78 3.55 7.23 0.37
C ASP A 78 4.79 6.35 0.20
N PRO A 79 4.64 5.15 -0.40
CA PRO A 79 5.72 4.16 -0.42
C PRO A 79 7.00 4.66 -1.09
N PHE A 80 6.86 5.45 -2.15
CA PHE A 80 7.96 5.94 -2.98
C PHE A 80 8.32 7.40 -2.72
N ARG A 81 7.73 8.03 -1.69
CA ARG A 81 7.99 9.44 -1.31
C ARG A 81 7.75 10.42 -2.45
N THR A 82 6.68 10.20 -3.21
CA THR A 82 6.31 11.00 -4.38
C THR A 82 5.49 12.25 -4.04
N GLY A 83 5.04 12.36 -2.79
CA GLY A 83 4.11 13.39 -2.34
C GLY A 83 2.71 13.20 -2.90
N PHE A 84 1.87 14.22 -2.69
CA PHE A 84 0.44 14.18 -3.00
C PHE A 84 -0.02 15.29 -3.95
N GLU A 85 0.91 16.00 -4.62
CA GLU A 85 0.55 17.12 -5.51
C GLU A 85 -0.32 16.69 -6.70
N HIS A 86 -0.27 15.42 -7.12
CA HIS A 86 -1.15 14.89 -8.17
C HIS A 86 -2.64 14.91 -7.80
N LYS A 87 -2.98 15.06 -6.51
CA LYS A 87 -4.37 15.29 -6.09
C LYS A 87 -4.99 16.56 -6.68
N ARG A 88 -4.15 17.55 -7.05
CA ARG A 88 -4.59 18.80 -7.71
C ARG A 88 -4.87 18.62 -9.20
N GLN A 89 -4.47 17.49 -9.80
CA GLN A 89 -4.71 17.16 -11.20
C GLN A 89 -5.39 15.77 -11.31
N PRO A 90 -6.61 15.58 -10.77
CA PRO A 90 -7.26 14.26 -10.73
C PRO A 90 -7.43 13.60 -12.10
N THR A 91 -7.55 14.40 -13.17
CA THR A 91 -7.68 13.93 -14.55
C THR A 91 -6.42 13.24 -15.08
N SER A 92 -5.27 13.44 -14.43
CA SER A 92 -3.99 12.79 -14.80
C SER A 92 -3.84 11.37 -14.25
N ILE A 93 -4.73 10.94 -13.35
CA ILE A 93 -4.66 9.64 -12.69
C ILE A 93 -5.48 8.62 -13.50
N ASP A 94 -4.83 7.56 -13.96
CA ASP A 94 -5.51 6.42 -14.59
C ASP A 94 -6.29 5.62 -13.54
N LEU A 95 -7.61 5.81 -13.49
CA LEU A 95 -8.49 5.10 -12.56
C LEU A 95 -8.80 3.66 -12.97
N ASN A 96 -8.41 3.26 -14.18
CA ASN A 96 -8.67 1.91 -14.69
C ASN A 96 -7.48 0.97 -14.45
N ALA A 97 -6.37 1.45 -13.90
CA ALA A 97 -5.20 0.64 -13.66
C ALA A 97 -4.48 1.00 -12.36
N VAL A 98 -4.18 0.00 -11.55
CA VAL A 98 -3.39 0.15 -10.32
C VAL A 98 -2.27 -0.89 -10.26
N ARG A 99 -1.30 -0.68 -9.39
CA ARG A 99 -0.46 -1.76 -8.87
C ARG A 99 -0.64 -1.86 -7.37
N LEU A 100 -0.49 -3.05 -6.81
CA LEU A 100 -0.35 -3.22 -5.37
C LEU A 100 1.10 -2.94 -4.99
N CYS A 101 1.32 -2.04 -4.03
CA CYS A 101 2.63 -1.80 -3.44
C CYS A 101 2.73 -2.55 -2.11
N PHE A 102 3.83 -3.27 -1.89
CA PHE A 102 4.13 -3.99 -0.66
C PHE A 102 5.28 -3.30 0.07
N GLN A 103 4.97 -2.73 1.23
CA GLN A 103 5.97 -2.18 2.15
C GLN A 103 6.14 -3.14 3.33
N VAL A 104 7.37 -3.59 3.55
CA VAL A 104 7.69 -4.49 4.67
C VAL A 104 8.50 -3.74 5.71
N PHE A 105 8.08 -3.82 6.97
CA PHE A 105 8.77 -3.25 8.11
C PHE A 105 9.17 -4.38 9.07
N LEU A 106 10.47 -4.62 9.21
CA LEU A 106 10.99 -5.65 10.10
C LEU A 106 10.88 -5.17 11.55
N LYS A 107 10.26 -5.97 12.42
CA LYS A 107 10.20 -5.67 13.85
C LYS A 107 11.55 -6.08 14.48
N PRO A 108 12.19 -5.20 15.25
CA PRO A 108 13.42 -5.57 15.95
C PRO A 108 13.12 -6.60 17.05
N GLN A 109 14.08 -7.49 17.31
CA GLN A 109 13.99 -8.45 18.42
C GLN A 109 14.16 -7.77 19.77
N GLU A 110 14.99 -6.73 19.83
CA GLU A 110 15.22 -5.93 21.04
C GLU A 110 14.11 -4.87 21.20
N ARG A 111 13.51 -4.80 22.41
CA ARG A 111 12.55 -3.74 22.75
C ARG A 111 13.23 -2.36 22.69
N GLY A 112 12.51 -1.37 22.15
CA GLY A 112 12.96 0.02 22.10
C GLY A 112 13.70 0.41 20.81
N ARG A 113 13.98 -0.53 19.90
CA ARG A 113 14.46 -0.20 18.56
C ARG A 113 13.30 0.13 17.61
N ASN A 114 13.59 0.96 16.62
CA ASN A 114 12.65 1.30 15.56
C ASN A 114 12.50 0.15 14.55
N MET A 115 11.35 0.09 13.88
CA MET A 115 11.14 -0.81 12.76
C MET A 115 12.08 -0.47 11.60
N VAL A 116 12.59 -1.49 10.91
CA VAL A 116 13.48 -1.31 9.75
C VAL A 116 12.67 -1.50 8.47
N PRO A 117 12.47 -0.44 7.64
CA PRO A 117 11.76 -0.57 6.38
C PRO A 117 12.64 -1.29 5.34
N LEU A 118 12.05 -2.22 4.61
CA LEU A 118 12.62 -2.74 3.36
C LEU A 118 12.23 -1.83 2.19
N ARG A 119 12.94 -2.00 1.06
CA ARG A 119 12.58 -1.33 -0.18
C ARG A 119 11.16 -1.77 -0.60
N PRO A 120 10.24 -0.84 -0.88
CA PRO A 120 8.92 -1.17 -1.42
C PRO A 120 9.06 -1.86 -2.77
N ILE A 121 8.15 -2.78 -3.05
CA ILE A 121 8.02 -3.44 -4.36
C ILE A 121 6.58 -3.37 -4.83
N VAL A 122 6.36 -3.45 -6.14
CA VAL A 122 5.01 -3.41 -6.74
C VAL A 122 4.67 -4.73 -7.43
N SER A 123 3.39 -5.07 -7.49
CA SER A 123 2.86 -6.14 -8.33
C SER A 123 2.88 -5.77 -9.81
N ASP A 124 2.54 -6.73 -10.68
CA ASP A 124 2.06 -6.42 -12.02
C ASP A 124 0.82 -5.51 -12.00
N PRO A 125 0.54 -4.76 -13.08
CA PRO A 125 -0.66 -3.93 -13.17
C PRO A 125 -1.94 -4.75 -13.08
N ILE A 126 -2.92 -4.22 -12.37
CA ILE A 126 -4.28 -4.72 -12.27
C ILE A 126 -5.16 -3.71 -12.99
N TYR A 127 -5.91 -4.18 -13.97
CA TYR A 127 -6.84 -3.37 -14.74
C TYR A 127 -8.28 -3.60 -14.27
N ASP A 128 -9.06 -2.52 -14.22
CA ASP A 128 -10.51 -2.61 -14.10
C ASP A 128 -11.07 -3.34 -15.33
N LYS A 129 -12.11 -4.15 -15.12
CA LYS A 129 -12.70 -5.00 -16.16
C LYS A 129 -13.95 -4.38 -16.76
#